data_AF-A0A7Y0IBZ6-F1
#
_entry.id   AF-A0A7Y0IBZ6-F1
#
_cell.length_a   1.000
_cell.length_b   1.000
_cell.length_c   1.000
_cell.angle_alpha   90.00
_cell.angle_beta   90.00
_cell.angle_gamma   90.00
#
_symmetry.space_group_name_H-M   'P 1'
#
loop_
_entity.id
_entity.type
_entity.pdbx_description
1 polymer ?
#
loop_
_entity_poly.entity_id
_entity_poly.type
_entity_poly.pdbx_seq_one_letter_code
_entity_poly.pdbx_strand_id
1 'polypeptide(L)'
;MSNNISDLANVIIETKRFIENLSSIEDSGSCNLDTVIVDFTGWKQKEVDLVASECGLQIGEKMNGWHKGYRFIFFKTNYQASGRTKLVESAALKLKDLGVSSASVWYKTD
;
A
#
# COMPACT_ATOMS: atom_id res chain seq x y z
N MET A 1 -13.89 10.21 -10.16
CA MET A 1 -13.48 11.01 -9.00
C MET A 1 -12.25 11.80 -9.42
N SER A 2 -12.18 13.08 -9.09
CA SER A 2 -10.96 13.88 -9.27
C SER A 2 -9.84 13.23 -8.44
N ASN A 3 -8.77 12.80 -9.11
CA ASN A 3 -7.60 12.20 -8.48
C ASN A 3 -6.86 13.25 -7.66
N ASN A 4 -7.26 13.46 -6.41
CA ASN A 4 -6.54 14.37 -5.53
C ASN A 4 -5.31 13.63 -4.97
N ILE A 5 -4.14 13.99 -5.50
CA ILE A 5 -2.84 13.42 -5.14
C ILE A 5 -2.63 13.47 -3.63
N SER A 6 -2.88 14.63 -3.01
CA SER A 6 -2.63 14.85 -1.60
C SER A 6 -3.59 14.06 -0.71
N ASP A 7 -4.84 13.86 -1.15
CA ASP A 7 -5.79 13.03 -0.39
C ASP A 7 -5.33 11.57 -0.34
N LEU A 8 -4.92 11.01 -1.49
CA LEU A 8 -4.42 9.64 -1.55
C LEU A 8 -3.11 9.47 -0.77
N ALA A 9 -2.18 10.41 -0.91
CA ALA A 9 -0.91 10.38 -0.16
C ALA A 9 -1.15 10.43 1.35
N ASN A 10 -2.04 11.29 1.83
CA ASN A 10 -2.41 11.38 3.24
C ASN A 10 -3.02 10.07 3.75
N VAL A 11 -3.90 9.44 2.97
CA VAL A 11 -4.50 8.14 3.31
C VAL A 11 -3.43 7.04 3.40
N ILE A 12 -2.46 7.01 2.48
CA ILE A 12 -1.34 6.06 2.52
C ILE A 12 -0.45 6.33 3.75
N ILE A 13 -0.18 7.60 4.08
CA ILE A 13 0.58 7.98 5.28
C ILE A 13 -0.14 7.54 6.56
N GLU A 14 -1.45 7.75 6.64
CA GLU A 14 -2.24 7.32 7.80
C GLU A 14 -2.23 5.80 7.94
N THR A 15 -2.41 5.08 6.83
CA THR A 15 -2.32 3.62 6.80
C THR A 15 -0.94 3.15 7.27
N LYS A 16 0.13 3.78 6.78
CA LYS A 16 1.51 3.49 7.19
C LYS A 16 1.69 3.65 8.70
N ARG A 17 1.24 4.77 9.29
CA ARG A 17 1.35 4.99 10.74
C ARG A 17 0.56 3.96 11.54
N PHE A 18 -0.62 3.58 11.05
CA PHE A 18 -1.44 2.55 11.68
C PHE A 18 -0.73 1.20 11.73
N ILE A 19 -0.17 0.73 10.61
CA ILE A 19 0.56 -0.55 10.58
C ILE A 19 1.88 -0.49 11.34
N GLU A 20 2.57 0.67 11.37
CA GLU A 20 3.78 0.86 12.17
C GLU A 20 3.46 0.70 13.66
N ASN A 21 2.35 1.27 14.13
CA ASN A 21 1.88 1.09 15.51
C ASN A 21 1.54 -0.36 15.83
N LEU A 22 0.86 -1.08 14.92
CA LEU A 22 0.60 -2.52 15.08
C LEU A 22 1.90 -3.33 15.13
N SER A 23 2.90 -2.94 14.32
CA SER A 23 4.18 -3.63 14.24
C SER A 23 5.09 -3.42 15.46
N SER A 24 4.90 -2.32 16.19
CA SER A 24 5.68 -2.01 17.41
C SER A 24 5.45 -2.98 18.57
N ILE A 25 4.48 -3.89 18.44
CA ILE A 25 4.02 -4.79 19.51
C ILE A 25 4.83 -6.10 19.53
N GLU A 26 5.47 -6.53 18.43
CA GLU A 26 6.33 -7.73 18.42
C GLU A 26 7.53 -7.62 17.47
N ASP A 27 8.72 -7.72 18.07
CA ASP A 27 10.00 -8.22 17.54
C ASP A 27 10.69 -7.57 16.31
N SER A 28 12.01 -7.62 16.35
CA SER A 28 12.98 -6.64 15.83
C SER A 28 13.50 -6.88 14.40
N GLY A 29 12.64 -7.24 13.44
CA GLY A 29 13.06 -7.54 12.05
C GLY A 29 12.43 -6.65 10.98
N SER A 30 13.21 -5.96 10.12
CA SER A 30 12.67 -5.17 9.00
C SER A 30 12.19 -6.03 7.83
N CYS A 31 10.96 -5.85 7.36
CA CYS A 31 10.40 -6.50 6.17
C CYS A 31 9.58 -5.50 5.32
N ASN A 32 9.63 -5.64 4.00
CA ASN A 32 8.74 -4.91 3.10
C ASN A 32 7.41 -5.67 2.97
N LEU A 33 6.29 -4.95 2.98
CA LEU A 33 4.97 -5.48 2.66
C LEU A 33 4.70 -5.28 1.16
N ASP A 34 5.23 -6.18 0.33
CA ASP A 34 5.10 -6.18 -1.13
C ASP A 34 3.78 -6.77 -1.66
N THR A 35 2.69 -6.63 -0.91
CA THR A 35 1.44 -7.37 -1.16
C THR A 35 0.19 -6.50 -1.12
N VAL A 36 0.28 -5.20 -0.86
CA VAL A 36 -0.88 -4.31 -1.00
C VAL A 36 -0.88 -3.73 -2.41
N ILE A 37 -1.98 -3.89 -3.14
CA ILE A 37 -2.18 -3.29 -4.46
C ILE A 37 -3.33 -2.29 -4.44
N VAL A 38 -3.19 -1.21 -5.20
CA VAL A 38 -4.21 -0.16 -5.38
C VAL A 38 -4.37 0.13 -6.86
N ASP A 39 -5.60 0.40 -7.30
CA ASP A 39 -5.88 0.75 -8.70
C ASP A 39 -5.48 2.20 -9.00
N PHE A 40 -4.57 2.37 -9.97
CA PHE A 40 -4.13 3.66 -10.51
C PHE A 40 -4.55 3.85 -11.97
N THR A 41 -5.61 3.17 -12.42
CA THR A 41 -6.16 3.34 -13.76
C THR A 41 -6.54 4.80 -13.99
N GLY A 42 -6.09 5.35 -15.13
CA GLY A 42 -6.29 6.76 -15.47
C GLY A 42 -5.27 7.74 -14.87
N TRP A 43 -4.39 7.30 -13.98
CA TRP A 43 -3.31 8.15 -13.45
C TRP A 43 -2.10 8.17 -14.40
N LYS A 44 -1.54 9.36 -14.57
CA LYS A 44 -0.26 9.61 -15.26
C LYS A 44 0.89 9.21 -14.33
N GLN A 45 2.02 8.80 -14.92
CA GLN A 45 3.21 8.40 -14.14
C GLN A 45 3.64 9.52 -13.18
N LYS A 46 3.67 10.78 -13.65
CA LYS A 46 4.00 11.95 -12.81
C LYS A 46 3.11 12.08 -11.57
N GLU A 47 1.82 11.75 -11.66
CA GLU A 47 0.91 11.82 -10.52
C GLU A 47 1.21 10.71 -9.51
N VAL A 48 1.54 9.51 -9.99
CA VAL A 48 1.98 8.40 -9.15
C VAL A 48 3.31 8.72 -8.46
N ASP A 49 4.25 9.32 -9.18
CA ASP A 49 5.55 9.72 -8.63
C ASP A 49 5.39 10.79 -7.54
N LEU A 50 4.43 11.71 -7.71
CA LEU A 50 4.09 12.69 -6.69
C LEU A 50 3.50 12.02 -5.44
N VAL A 51 2.54 11.09 -5.59
CA VAL A 51 2.00 10.33 -4.45
C VAL A 51 3.12 9.58 -3.73
N ALA A 52 3.99 8.88 -4.46
CA ALA A 52 5.13 8.15 -3.90
C ALA A 52 6.08 9.08 -3.11
N SER A 53 6.38 10.25 -3.67
CA SER A 53 7.20 11.27 -3.02
C SER A 53 6.53 11.83 -1.75
N GLU A 54 5.23 12.12 -1.79
CA GLU A 54 4.49 12.69 -0.66
C GLU A 54 4.35 11.69 0.50
N CYS A 55 4.02 10.42 0.21
CA CYS A 55 3.90 9.39 1.25
C CYS A 55 5.24 8.79 1.69
N GLY A 56 6.32 9.07 0.96
CA GLY A 56 7.66 8.55 1.25
C GLY A 56 7.74 7.02 1.10
N LEU A 57 6.93 6.44 0.22
CA LEU A 57 6.90 5.01 -0.09
C LEU A 57 7.19 4.76 -1.56
N GLN A 58 7.73 3.58 -1.86
CA GLN A 58 7.82 3.13 -3.24
C GLN A 58 6.44 2.67 -3.72
N ILE A 59 6.08 3.08 -4.93
CA ILE A 59 4.92 2.57 -5.66
C ILE A 59 5.44 1.79 -6.86
N GLY A 60 4.94 0.57 -7.04
CA GLY A 60 5.37 -0.34 -8.08
C GLY A 60 4.99 0.08 -9.49
N GLU A 61 5.53 -0.65 -10.46
CA GLU A 61 5.12 -0.54 -11.85
C GLU A 61 3.65 -0.97 -12.03
N LYS A 62 3.06 -0.58 -13.17
CA LYS A 62 1.71 -1.03 -13.53
C LYS A 62 1.71 -2.54 -13.72
N MET A 63 0.76 -3.21 -13.07
CA MET A 63 0.52 -4.63 -13.28
C MET A 63 -0.10 -4.87 -14.66
N ASN A 64 0.03 -6.11 -15.14
CA ASN A 64 -0.48 -6.58 -16.42
C ASN A 64 -1.60 -7.63 -16.23
N GLY A 65 -2.29 -8.00 -17.32
CA GLY A 65 -3.34 -9.01 -17.29
C GLY A 65 -4.62 -8.53 -16.61
N TRP A 66 -5.25 -9.39 -15.79
CA TRP A 66 -6.50 -9.09 -15.08
C TRP A 66 -6.39 -7.95 -14.06
N HIS A 67 -5.18 -7.65 -13.60
CA HIS A 67 -4.88 -6.57 -12.63
C HIS A 67 -4.33 -5.33 -13.34
N LYS A 68 -4.60 -5.16 -14.64
CA LYS A 68 -4.12 -4.00 -15.39
C LYS A 68 -4.53 -2.69 -14.71
N GLY A 69 -3.54 -1.83 -14.49
CA GLY A 69 -3.74 -0.52 -13.84
C GLY A 69 -3.48 -0.51 -12.34
N TYR A 70 -3.45 -1.68 -11.70
CA TYR A 70 -3.04 -1.80 -10.30
C TYR A 70 -1.54 -1.61 -10.15
N ARG A 71 -1.12 -1.14 -8.97
CA ARG A 71 0.28 -1.01 -8.56
C ARG A 71 0.45 -1.43 -7.11
N PHE A 72 1.61 -1.98 -6.80
CA PHE A 72 2.01 -2.28 -5.43
C PHE A 72 2.30 -1.01 -4.64
N ILE A 73 1.88 -0.96 -3.37
CA ILE A 73 2.31 0.02 -2.38
C ILE A 73 3.25 -0.69 -1.41
N PHE A 74 4.53 -0.33 -1.43
CA PHE A 74 5.55 -0.99 -0.61
C PHE A 74 5.66 -0.32 0.76
N PHE A 75 4.85 -0.78 1.71
CA PHE A 75 5.01 -0.36 3.10
C PHE A 75 6.27 -0.99 3.71
N LYS A 76 7.09 -0.17 4.37
CA LYS A 76 8.25 -0.64 5.13
C LYS A 76 7.79 -0.88 6.56
N THR A 77 7.90 -2.10 7.07
CA THR A 77 7.57 -2.43 8.47
C THR A 77 8.72 -3.14 9.14
N ASN A 78 8.76 -3.10 10.47
CA ASN A 78 9.73 -3.84 11.28
C ASN A 78 9.09 -5.09 11.88
N TYR A 79 8.51 -5.97 11.04
CA TYR A 79 7.90 -7.23 11.50
C TYR A 79 8.52 -8.50 10.89
N GLN A 80 8.54 -9.57 11.68
CA GLN A 80 8.93 -10.93 11.29
C GLN A 80 7.92 -11.57 10.29
N ALA A 81 8.40 -12.58 9.55
CA ALA A 81 7.68 -13.17 8.41
C ALA A 81 6.29 -13.76 8.77
N SER A 82 6.09 -14.23 10.00
CA SER A 82 4.84 -14.86 10.45
C SER A 82 3.66 -13.90 10.64
N GLY A 83 3.91 -12.61 10.91
CA GLY A 83 2.86 -11.59 11.08
C GLY A 83 2.57 -10.75 9.83
N ARG A 84 3.34 -10.97 8.76
CA ARG A 84 3.25 -10.22 7.51
C ARG A 84 1.84 -10.24 6.92
N THR A 85 1.20 -11.41 6.86
CA THR A 85 -0.15 -11.56 6.31
C THR A 85 -1.16 -10.69 7.06
N LYS A 86 -1.11 -10.70 8.40
CA LYS A 86 -2.02 -9.90 9.23
C LYS A 86 -1.83 -8.39 9.03
N LEU A 87 -0.59 -7.92 8.94
CA LEU A 87 -0.29 -6.50 8.70
C LEU A 87 -0.75 -6.07 7.31
N VAL A 88 -0.60 -6.92 6.31
CA VAL A 88 -1.00 -6.66 4.93
C VAL A 88 -2.52 -6.59 4.80
N GLU A 89 -3.23 -7.54 5.42
CA GLU A 89 -4.69 -7.52 5.48
C GLU A 89 -5.17 -6.28 6.22
N SER A 90 -4.53 -5.92 7.34
CA SER A 90 -4.84 -4.71 8.10
C SER A 90 -4.59 -3.44 7.29
N ALA A 91 -3.51 -3.38 6.51
CA ALA A 91 -3.22 -2.25 5.62
C ALA A 91 -4.29 -2.10 4.54
N ALA A 92 -4.66 -3.21 3.88
CA ALA A 92 -5.68 -3.19 2.83
C ALA A 92 -7.06 -2.81 3.39
N LEU A 93 -7.43 -3.32 4.56
CA LEU A 93 -8.67 -2.94 5.25
C LEU A 93 -8.67 -1.45 5.61
N LYS A 94 -7.58 -0.95 6.22
CA LYS A 94 -7.49 0.46 6.61
C LYS A 94 -7.55 1.40 5.39
N LEU A 95 -6.92 1.04 4.27
CA LEU A 95 -7.04 1.80 3.02
C LEU A 95 -8.49 1.85 2.52
N LYS A 96 -9.23 0.74 2.58
CA LYS A 96 -10.65 0.70 2.23
C LYS A 96 -11.49 1.56 3.16
N ASP A 97 -11.25 1.49 4.47
CA ASP A 97 -11.95 2.29 5.47
C ASP A 97 -11.74 3.79 5.26
N LEU A 98 -10.57 4.17 4.73
CA LEU A 98 -10.20 5.55 4.37
C LEU A 98 -10.63 5.94 2.95
N GLY A 99 -11.43 5.10 2.27
CA GLY A 99 -12.05 5.43 0.97
C GLY A 99 -11.31 4.92 -0.27
N VAL A 100 -10.19 4.21 -0.11
CA VAL A 100 -9.49 3.56 -1.24
C VAL A 100 -10.09 2.17 -1.45
N SER A 101 -11.29 2.12 -2.04
CA SER A 101 -12.06 0.88 -2.23
C SER A 101 -11.35 -0.17 -3.08
N SER A 102 -10.43 0.25 -3.97
CA SER A 102 -9.64 -0.64 -4.82
C SER A 102 -8.47 -1.32 -4.10
N ALA A 103 -8.14 -0.91 -2.87
CA ALA A 103 -7.04 -1.52 -2.12
C ALA A 103 -7.31 -3.01 -1.92
N SER A 104 -6.34 -3.87 -2.21
CA SER A 104 -6.48 -5.32 -2.09
C SER A 104 -5.16 -5.96 -1.71
N VAL A 105 -5.26 -7.17 -1.14
CA VAL A 105 -4.08 -8.00 -0.90
C VAL A 105 -3.79 -8.84 -2.13
N TRP A 106 -2.57 -8.74 -2.64
CA TRP A 106 -2.02 -9.60 -3.65
C TRP A 106 -1.36 -10.81 -3.00
N TYR A 107 -1.99 -11.97 -3.15
CA TYR A 107 -1.37 -13.26 -2.85
C TYR A 107 -0.78 -13.79 -4.15
N LYS A 108 0.53 -14.03 -4.17
CA LYS A 108 1.13 -14.81 -5.26
C LYS A 108 0.64 -16.24 -5.10
N THR A 109 -0.39 -16.61 -5.87
CA THR A 109 -0.73 -18.01 -6.07
C THR A 109 0.31 -18.57 -7.04
N ASP A 110 1.20 -19.43 -6.53
CA ASP A 110 2.09 -20.24 -7.38
C ASP A 110 1.30 -21.13 -8.34
#